data_AF-A0A9J6F3J7-F1
#
_entry.id   AF-A0A9J6F3J7-F1
#
_cell.length_a   1.000
_cell.length_b   1.000
_cell.length_c   1.000
_cell.angle_alpha   90.00
_cell.angle_beta   90.00
_cell.angle_gamma   90.00
#
_symmetry.space_group_name_H-M   'P 1'
#
loop_
_entity.id
_entity.type
_entity.pdbx_description
1 polymer ?
#
loop_
_entity_poly.entity_id
_entity_poly.type
_entity_poly.pdbx_seq_one_letter_code
_entity_poly.pdbx_strand_id
1 'polypeptide(L)'
;MTRSIIHLKRKVKRLKKKHADPKLFLDACASFQKRQIFRLCLEDEPSRAKLETHGGCVLLRCSPQQGAREFYSATMECLARFMMRTAPSALPLLRLQASPRFIQLCGYKRSVPPMRKEMKARRKRAGPEPLRHRSVRLEWNYDAEIYAFARRLGESWSDSTLRVAFVQSSYLERERQQREELGMQSDNADIGLTPNTDLSAAGYGLCKSYVQKSIVETFPKLPEDGVKALQDYLLSHSVLSQVSSSIGTSDLIMCADFPPEDSTLANVLMALIGGLLKDCGIERAQLFIRDFILTQLIGKDVCELWEIDDPHDRLAAVLQNSGRAPAEARLLWESGRNTLEATFCVGLYSDKQFLGCSAGETLTVATEMAARDALRRLFGLSLDRNAMPLALRHGQGTQTNSVAAL
;
A
#
# COMPACT_ATOMS: atom_id res chain seq x y z
N MET A 1 0.67 -51.53 -5.09
CA MET A 1 0.71 -50.08 -5.42
C MET A 1 1.92 -49.62 -6.24
N THR A 2 2.79 -50.51 -6.73
CA THR A 2 4.03 -50.13 -7.45
C THR A 2 3.91 -50.12 -8.98
N ARG A 3 2.85 -50.69 -9.58
CA ARG A 3 2.63 -50.70 -11.04
C ARG A 3 2.01 -49.41 -11.59
N SER A 4 1.21 -48.69 -10.80
CA SER A 4 0.52 -47.45 -11.22
C SER A 4 1.47 -46.26 -11.38
N ILE A 5 2.55 -46.21 -10.58
CA ILE A 5 3.55 -45.13 -10.60
C ILE A 5 4.45 -45.21 -11.85
N ILE A 6 4.75 -46.43 -12.32
CA ILE A 6 5.57 -46.65 -13.53
C ILE A 6 4.79 -46.24 -14.79
N HIS A 7 3.47 -46.45 -14.80
CA HIS A 7 2.61 -46.08 -15.92
C HIS A 7 2.44 -44.55 -16.04
N LEU A 8 2.31 -43.84 -14.91
CA LEU A 8 2.30 -42.38 -14.88
C LEU A 8 3.64 -41.77 -15.34
N LYS A 9 4.77 -42.30 -14.86
CA LYS A 9 6.11 -41.82 -15.29
C LYS A 9 6.36 -41.99 -16.79
N ARG A 10 5.83 -43.05 -17.42
CA ARG A 10 5.91 -43.25 -18.88
C ARG A 10 4.99 -42.33 -19.67
N LYS A 11 3.81 -41.97 -19.13
CA LYS A 11 2.84 -41.05 -19.76
C LYS A 11 3.36 -39.61 -19.75
N VAL A 12 3.97 -39.18 -18.63
CA VAL A 12 4.64 -37.86 -18.51
C VAL A 12 5.86 -37.76 -19.43
N LYS A 13 6.63 -38.84 -19.59
CA LYS A 13 7.80 -38.87 -20.50
C LYS A 13 7.40 -38.86 -21.98
N ARG A 14 6.20 -39.35 -22.34
CA ARG A 14 5.64 -39.27 -23.71
C ARG A 14 5.03 -37.90 -24.02
N LEU A 15 4.45 -37.21 -23.03
CA LEU A 15 3.92 -35.86 -23.21
C LEU A 15 5.03 -34.81 -23.35
N LYS A 16 6.18 -35.00 -22.69
CA LYS A 16 7.39 -34.17 -22.87
C LYS A 16 8.06 -34.26 -24.26
N LYS A 17 7.64 -35.18 -25.13
CA LYS A 17 8.24 -35.38 -26.46
C LYS A 17 7.41 -34.77 -27.61
N LYS A 18 6.25 -34.15 -27.34
CA LYS A 18 5.32 -33.66 -28.38
C LYS A 18 5.12 -32.14 -28.47
N HIS A 19 5.65 -31.35 -27.55
CA HIS A 19 5.66 -29.88 -27.66
C HIS A 19 7.01 -29.35 -27.18
N ALA A 20 7.85 -28.93 -28.12
CA ALA A 20 9.10 -28.23 -27.84
C ALA A 20 9.35 -27.23 -28.98
N ASP A 21 8.68 -26.08 -28.91
CA ASP A 21 9.01 -24.91 -29.70
C ASP A 21 10.24 -24.22 -29.06
N PRO A 22 11.31 -23.92 -29.80
CA PRO A 22 12.61 -23.52 -29.24
C PRO A 22 12.74 -22.02 -28.92
N LYS A 23 11.65 -21.31 -28.60
CA LYS A 23 11.68 -19.85 -28.32
C LYS A 23 11.40 -19.44 -26.88
N LEU A 24 11.21 -20.39 -25.95
CA LEU A 24 10.90 -20.10 -24.54
C LEU A 24 11.96 -20.57 -23.53
N PHE A 25 13.14 -20.98 -24.01
CA PHE A 25 14.21 -21.53 -23.17
C PHE A 25 15.35 -20.53 -22.87
N LEU A 26 15.36 -19.36 -23.51
CA LEU A 26 16.38 -18.33 -23.28
C LEU A 26 16.01 -17.32 -22.16
N ASP A 27 14.73 -17.19 -21.82
CA ASP A 27 14.30 -16.28 -20.74
C ASP A 27 14.17 -16.96 -19.37
N ALA A 28 14.23 -18.30 -19.30
CA ALA A 28 14.11 -19.06 -18.06
C ALA A 28 15.46 -19.35 -17.35
N CYS A 29 16.59 -19.10 -18.01
CA CYS A 29 17.93 -19.27 -17.41
C CYS A 29 18.46 -18.02 -16.69
N ALA A 30 17.77 -16.88 -16.78
CA ALA A 30 18.21 -15.62 -16.17
C ALA A 30 17.79 -15.44 -14.69
N SER A 31 17.01 -16.35 -14.10
CA SER A 31 16.36 -16.13 -12.80
C SER A 31 16.81 -17.02 -11.63
N PHE A 32 17.88 -17.83 -11.76
CA PHE A 32 18.23 -18.79 -10.69
C PHE A 32 19.69 -18.78 -10.16
N GLN A 33 20.54 -17.82 -10.52
CA GLN A 33 21.89 -17.71 -9.94
C GLN A 33 22.32 -16.27 -9.65
N LYS A 34 21.63 -15.58 -8.73
CA LYS A 34 22.18 -14.39 -8.04
C LYS A 34 21.75 -14.31 -6.58
N ARG A 35 22.14 -15.29 -5.76
CA ARG A 35 22.30 -15.14 -4.30
C ARG A 35 23.39 -16.08 -3.77
N GLN A 36 24.66 -15.71 -3.92
CA GLN A 36 25.68 -15.78 -2.85
C GLN A 36 27.06 -15.28 -3.33
N ILE A 37 27.45 -14.11 -2.80
CA ILE A 37 28.76 -13.76 -2.25
C ILE A 37 29.96 -13.47 -3.21
N PHE A 38 30.26 -12.16 -3.26
CA PHE A 38 31.56 -11.45 -3.29
C PHE A 38 32.38 -11.22 -4.59
N ARG A 39 32.60 -9.89 -4.80
CA ARG A 39 33.82 -9.17 -5.23
C ARG A 39 34.09 -8.86 -6.72
N LEU A 40 34.12 -7.54 -6.95
CA LEU A 40 35.07 -6.72 -7.72
C LEU A 40 34.87 -6.51 -9.24
N CYS A 41 34.75 -5.21 -9.54
CA CYS A 41 35.28 -4.47 -10.69
C CYS A 41 34.50 -4.43 -12.02
N LEU A 42 34.30 -3.17 -12.46
CA LEU A 42 34.08 -2.64 -13.82
C LEU A 42 32.66 -2.88 -14.38
N GLU A 43 31.91 -1.93 -14.97
CA GLU A 43 32.18 -0.70 -15.75
C GLU A 43 31.02 0.30 -15.44
N ASP A 44 31.25 1.57 -15.08
CA ASP A 44 31.40 2.77 -15.92
C ASP A 44 30.29 3.06 -16.95
N GLU A 45 29.48 4.11 -16.68
CA GLU A 45 29.06 5.16 -17.64
C GLU A 45 28.57 6.40 -16.83
N PRO A 46 28.84 7.65 -17.26
CA PRO A 46 28.89 8.81 -16.37
C PRO A 46 27.68 9.74 -16.47
N SER A 47 27.28 10.33 -15.34
CA SER A 47 26.35 11.47 -15.31
C SER A 47 27.11 12.79 -15.14
N ARG A 48 26.82 13.71 -16.07
CA ARG A 48 27.29 15.10 -16.16
C ARG A 48 27.24 15.84 -14.83
N ALA A 49 28.41 16.28 -14.36
CA ALA A 49 28.54 17.36 -13.39
C ALA A 49 29.29 18.53 -14.03
N LYS A 50 28.65 19.71 -14.02
CA LYS A 50 29.25 21.01 -14.36
C LYS A 50 30.32 21.34 -13.31
N LEU A 51 31.52 21.71 -13.76
CA LEU A 51 32.58 22.27 -12.93
C LEU A 51 32.84 23.69 -13.39
N GLU A 52 32.57 24.63 -12.48
CA GLU A 52 33.11 25.98 -12.52
C GLU A 52 34.61 25.92 -12.19
N THR A 53 35.38 26.76 -12.87
CA THR A 53 36.83 26.82 -12.80
C THR A 53 37.27 28.00 -11.94
N HIS A 54 38.17 27.75 -11.00
CA HIS A 54 39.25 28.64 -10.54
C HIS A 54 40.29 27.69 -9.90
N GLY A 55 41.42 27.36 -10.53
CA GLY A 55 42.60 28.22 -10.67
C GLY A 55 43.25 28.42 -9.29
N GLY A 56 44.38 27.86 -8.91
CA GLY A 56 45.30 26.89 -9.50
C GLY A 56 46.41 26.61 -8.46
N CYS A 57 46.96 25.40 -8.45
CA CYS A 57 48.38 25.18 -8.18
C CYS A 57 48.76 23.78 -8.67
N VAL A 58 49.80 23.77 -9.49
CA VAL A 58 50.28 22.74 -10.41
C VAL A 58 51.71 22.45 -9.94
N LEU A 59 52.03 21.23 -9.47
CA LEU A 59 52.99 20.24 -10.03
C LEU A 59 53.77 19.63 -8.83
N LEU A 60 54.18 18.36 -8.75
CA LEU A 60 54.57 17.38 -9.76
C LEU A 60 54.30 15.93 -9.29
N ARG A 61 53.90 15.11 -10.27
CA ARG A 61 53.87 13.64 -10.25
C ARG A 61 55.29 13.06 -10.20
N CYS A 62 55.44 11.86 -9.63
CA CYS A 62 55.79 10.65 -10.38
C CYS A 62 55.82 9.41 -9.46
N SER A 63 54.92 8.46 -9.71
CA SER A 63 55.17 7.02 -9.55
C SER A 63 55.95 6.52 -10.79
N PRO A 64 56.40 5.24 -10.94
CA PRO A 64 56.07 4.03 -10.16
C PRO A 64 57.23 2.98 -10.02
N GLN A 65 56.88 1.82 -9.44
CA GLN A 65 57.35 0.45 -9.74
C GLN A 65 58.37 -0.27 -8.80
N GLN A 66 57.84 -1.37 -8.23
CA GLN A 66 58.31 -2.77 -8.28
C GLN A 66 59.65 -3.20 -7.64
N GLY A 67 59.54 -4.18 -6.74
CA GLY A 67 60.14 -5.52 -6.96
C GLY A 67 61.46 -5.88 -6.28
N ALA A 68 61.55 -7.16 -5.86
CA ALA A 68 62.70 -7.94 -5.33
C ALA A 68 63.10 -7.66 -3.86
N ARG A 69 63.01 -8.58 -2.88
CA ARG A 69 63.52 -9.96 -2.67
C ARG A 69 65.06 -10.10 -2.66
N GLU A 70 65.49 -10.90 -1.67
CA GLU A 70 66.79 -11.58 -1.45
C GLU A 70 67.84 -10.83 -0.59
N PHE A 71 68.03 -11.27 0.66
CA PHE A 71 69.00 -12.28 1.16
C PHE A 71 70.42 -11.73 1.21
N TYR A 72 71.03 -11.64 2.40
CA TYR A 72 72.37 -12.16 2.66
C TYR A 72 72.62 -12.33 4.16
N SER A 73 73.31 -13.41 4.43
CA SER A 73 73.64 -14.08 5.69
C SER A 73 74.91 -13.54 6.36
N ALA A 74 74.99 -13.81 7.67
CA ALA A 74 76.18 -14.25 8.42
C ALA A 74 77.35 -13.27 8.62
N THR A 75 77.70 -13.07 9.90
CA THR A 75 78.99 -13.42 10.55
C THR A 75 79.00 -12.76 11.94
N MET A 76 78.88 -13.51 13.03
CA MET A 76 79.89 -14.30 13.77
C MET A 76 80.27 -13.60 15.08
N GLU A 77 80.08 -14.35 16.16
CA GLU A 77 80.40 -14.06 17.55
C GLU A 77 81.93 -13.96 17.78
N CYS A 78 82.34 -13.17 18.76
CA CYS A 78 83.61 -13.36 19.46
C CYS A 78 83.44 -13.12 20.97
N LEU A 79 83.77 -14.19 21.70
CA LEU A 79 83.83 -14.35 23.14
C LEU A 79 84.90 -13.47 23.80
N ALA A 80 84.62 -12.99 25.01
CA ALA A 80 85.58 -13.13 26.12
C ALA A 80 84.86 -12.92 27.47
N ARG A 81 84.96 -13.93 28.33
CA ARG A 81 84.54 -13.94 29.73
C ARG A 81 85.78 -13.73 30.62
N PHE A 82 85.51 -13.24 31.83
CA PHE A 82 86.20 -13.53 33.11
C PHE A 82 87.38 -12.64 33.55
N MET A 83 87.17 -11.77 34.58
CA MET A 83 87.45 -12.08 36.00
C MET A 83 87.35 -10.85 36.94
N MET A 84 86.63 -11.06 38.05
CA MET A 84 86.92 -10.65 39.44
C MET A 84 86.67 -9.21 39.97
N ARG A 85 85.87 -9.25 41.06
CA ARG A 85 86.08 -8.64 42.40
C ARG A 85 85.39 -7.31 42.75
N THR A 86 84.48 -7.46 43.72
CA THR A 86 84.30 -6.65 44.95
C THR A 86 83.78 -5.22 44.86
N ALA A 87 82.52 -5.07 45.29
CA ALA A 87 82.08 -4.31 46.47
C ALA A 87 80.84 -3.44 46.18
N PRO A 88 79.80 -3.51 47.04
CA PRO A 88 78.57 -2.74 46.89
C PRO A 88 78.67 -1.42 47.67
N SER A 89 78.10 -0.33 47.16
CA SER A 89 77.49 0.72 48.00
C SER A 89 76.88 1.83 47.16
N ALA A 90 75.68 2.25 47.58
CA ALA A 90 75.00 3.50 47.27
C ALA A 90 74.42 3.68 45.85
N LEU A 91 73.24 3.11 45.62
CA LEU A 91 72.24 3.72 44.75
C LEU A 91 71.40 4.70 45.60
N PRO A 92 71.38 6.01 45.32
CA PRO A 92 70.35 6.86 45.89
C PRO A 92 69.01 6.53 45.21
N LEU A 93 68.04 6.15 46.03
CA LEU A 93 66.63 6.03 45.67
C LEU A 93 66.12 7.39 45.16
N LEU A 94 66.23 7.65 43.86
CA LEU A 94 65.35 8.59 43.19
C LEU A 94 63.97 7.94 43.12
N ARG A 95 63.17 8.15 44.18
CA ARG A 95 61.72 8.05 44.11
C ARG A 95 61.26 9.06 43.06
N LEU A 96 61.23 8.66 41.79
CA LEU A 96 60.25 9.22 40.87
C LEU A 96 58.90 8.87 41.47
N GLN A 97 58.28 9.85 42.14
CA GLN A 97 56.84 9.80 42.34
C GLN A 97 56.23 9.83 40.94
N ALA A 98 56.00 8.64 40.38
CA ALA A 98 55.09 8.46 39.27
C ALA A 98 53.71 8.86 39.80
N SER A 99 53.40 10.16 39.74
CA SER A 99 52.03 10.62 39.88
C SER A 99 51.20 9.79 38.90
N PRO A 100 50.17 9.05 39.33
CA PRO A 100 49.29 8.42 38.37
C PRO A 100 48.74 9.55 37.50
N ARG A 101 49.15 9.59 36.24
CA ARG A 101 48.49 10.44 35.26
C ARG A 101 47.09 9.87 35.14
N PHE A 102 46.15 10.47 35.86
CA PHE A 102 44.75 10.30 35.56
C PHE A 102 44.57 10.82 34.14
N ILE A 103 44.66 9.91 33.16
CA ILE A 103 44.17 10.17 31.82
C ILE A 103 42.68 10.36 32.04
N GLN A 104 42.22 11.60 32.06
CA GLN A 104 40.80 11.88 31.94
C GLN A 104 40.35 11.15 30.67
N LEU A 105 39.66 10.01 30.84
CA LEU A 105 38.87 9.41 29.79
C LEU A 105 37.98 10.54 29.29
N CYS A 106 38.28 11.03 28.08
CA CYS A 106 37.71 12.24 27.53
C CYS A 106 36.23 12.31 27.86
N GLY A 107 35.84 13.31 28.64
CA GLY A 107 34.44 13.66 28.81
C GLY A 107 33.79 13.83 27.44
N TYR A 108 32.46 13.70 27.40
CA TYR A 108 31.68 13.80 26.18
C TYR A 108 32.08 15.06 25.38
N LYS A 109 32.84 14.89 24.28
CA LYS A 109 33.37 16.01 23.51
C LYS A 109 32.22 16.75 22.83
N ARG A 110 32.29 18.08 22.78
CA ARG A 110 31.31 18.94 22.07
C ARG A 110 31.14 18.57 20.59
N SER A 111 32.13 17.93 19.98
CA SER A 111 32.09 17.44 18.59
C SER A 111 31.31 16.13 18.39
N VAL A 112 30.96 15.40 19.46
CA VAL A 112 30.25 14.11 19.35
C VAL A 112 28.79 14.26 18.92
N PRO A 113 27.96 15.18 19.46
CA PRO A 113 26.61 15.41 18.97
C PRO A 113 26.52 15.74 17.47
N PRO A 114 27.28 16.70 16.90
CA PRO A 114 27.18 17.01 15.48
C PRO A 114 27.61 15.82 14.62
N MET A 115 28.68 15.11 15.01
CA MET A 115 29.12 13.89 14.33
C MET A 115 28.03 12.79 14.35
N ARG A 116 27.38 12.53 15.50
CA ARG A 116 26.29 11.54 15.59
C ARG A 116 25.05 11.94 14.78
N LYS A 117 24.72 13.23 14.72
CA LYS A 117 23.64 13.75 13.86
C LYS A 117 23.96 13.49 12.38
N GLU A 118 25.19 13.76 11.97
CA GLU A 118 25.66 13.50 10.60
C GLU A 118 25.65 12.00 10.28
N MET A 119 26.15 11.15 11.17
CA MET A 119 26.07 9.69 11.02
C MET A 119 24.62 9.19 10.87
N LYS A 120 23.69 9.71 11.68
CA LYS A 120 22.26 9.39 11.56
C LYS A 120 21.69 9.84 10.20
N ALA A 121 22.07 11.02 9.73
CA ALA A 121 21.64 11.53 8.42
C ALA A 121 22.19 10.67 7.26
N ARG A 122 23.48 10.32 7.32
CA ARG A 122 24.11 9.40 6.35
C ARG A 122 23.46 8.02 6.37
N ARG A 123 23.14 7.48 7.55
CA ARG A 123 22.40 6.21 7.70
C ARG A 123 21.02 6.27 7.04
N LYS A 124 20.24 7.33 7.30
CA LYS A 124 18.93 7.54 6.67
C LYS A 124 19.01 7.66 5.15
N ARG A 125 20.10 8.26 4.62
CA ARG A 125 20.35 8.36 3.18
C ARG A 125 20.74 7.01 2.56
N ALA A 126 21.49 6.18 3.28
CA ALA A 126 21.89 4.85 2.81
C ALA A 126 20.70 3.88 2.69
N GLY A 127 19.68 4.04 3.53
CA GLY A 127 18.42 3.33 3.40
C GLY A 127 17.47 3.59 4.56
N PRO A 128 16.17 3.35 4.37
CA PRO A 128 15.18 3.43 5.44
C PRO A 128 15.35 2.26 6.42
N GLU A 129 15.08 2.52 7.69
CA GLU A 129 14.92 1.46 8.69
C GLU A 129 13.64 0.66 8.37
N PRO A 130 13.58 -0.64 8.74
CA PRO A 130 12.37 -1.42 8.56
C PRO A 130 11.22 -0.71 9.29
N LEU A 131 10.06 -0.67 8.65
CA LEU A 131 8.87 -0.09 9.25
C LEU A 131 8.57 -0.84 10.55
N ARG A 132 8.20 -0.10 11.59
CA ARG A 132 7.76 -0.65 12.87
C ARG A 132 6.40 -0.09 13.22
N HIS A 133 5.61 -0.89 13.92
CA HIS A 133 4.31 -0.48 14.43
C HIS A 133 4.44 0.76 15.32
N ARG A 134 3.43 1.65 15.28
CA ARG A 134 3.45 2.94 16.02
C ARG A 134 3.59 2.73 17.53
N SER A 135 3.02 1.64 18.05
CA SER A 135 3.06 1.26 19.46
C SER A 135 4.46 0.95 20.01
N VAL A 136 5.44 0.66 19.14
CA VAL A 136 6.82 0.36 19.56
C VAL A 136 7.57 1.63 20.00
N ARG A 137 7.06 2.81 19.64
CA ARG A 137 7.68 4.09 20.02
C ARG A 137 7.33 4.44 21.46
N LEU A 138 8.27 5.09 22.16
CA LEU A 138 8.15 5.46 23.57
C LEU A 138 6.92 6.34 23.87
N GLU A 139 6.60 7.26 22.96
CA GLU A 139 5.46 8.17 23.06
C GLU A 139 4.19 7.50 22.52
N TRP A 140 3.68 6.52 23.27
CA TRP A 140 2.46 5.80 22.93
C TRP A 140 1.67 5.42 24.18
N ASN A 141 0.40 5.81 24.22
CA ASN A 141 -0.55 5.39 25.25
C ASN A 141 -1.85 4.97 24.59
N TYR A 142 -2.14 3.67 24.59
CA TYR A 142 -3.26 3.10 23.84
C TYR A 142 -4.62 3.65 24.29
N ASP A 143 -4.84 3.81 25.60
CA ASP A 143 -6.13 4.28 26.14
C ASP A 143 -6.42 5.72 25.74
N ALA A 144 -5.39 6.58 25.77
CA ALA A 144 -5.51 7.96 25.36
C ALA A 144 -5.76 8.09 23.85
N GLU A 145 -5.13 7.23 23.04
CA GLU A 145 -5.26 7.23 21.58
C GLU A 145 -6.64 6.73 21.14
N ILE A 146 -7.19 5.69 21.79
CA ILE A 146 -8.58 5.23 21.58
C ILE A 146 -9.56 6.36 21.90
N TYR A 147 -9.40 7.01 23.05
CA TYR A 147 -10.27 8.13 23.44
C TYR A 147 -10.18 9.29 22.44
N ALA A 148 -8.96 9.66 22.03
CA ALA A 148 -8.73 10.72 21.06
C ALA A 148 -9.31 10.37 19.67
N PHE A 149 -9.20 9.11 19.25
CA PHE A 149 -9.79 8.60 18.01
C PHE A 149 -11.31 8.78 18.02
N ALA A 150 -11.96 8.38 19.13
CA ALA A 150 -13.40 8.51 19.29
C ALA A 150 -13.87 9.97 19.14
N ARG A 151 -13.18 10.87 19.85
CA ARG A 151 -13.50 12.30 19.85
C ARG A 151 -13.20 13.00 18.52
N ARG A 152 -12.17 12.56 17.79
CA ARG A 152 -11.82 13.10 16.47
C ARG A 152 -12.96 12.93 15.46
N LEU A 153 -13.66 11.81 15.51
CA LEU A 153 -14.78 11.50 14.61
C LEU A 153 -16.11 12.08 15.08
N GLY A 154 -16.16 12.65 16.30
CA GLY A 154 -17.37 13.24 16.86
C GLY A 154 -18.42 12.22 17.29
N GLU A 155 -18.05 10.95 17.48
CA GLU A 155 -18.96 9.89 17.91
C GLU A 155 -18.74 9.49 19.37
N SER A 156 -19.75 8.85 19.97
CA SER A 156 -19.73 8.36 21.35
C SER A 156 -19.67 6.83 21.39
N TRP A 157 -18.52 6.23 21.07
CA TRP A 157 -18.29 4.80 21.26
C TRP A 157 -18.16 4.41 22.74
N SER A 158 -18.52 3.17 23.05
CA SER A 158 -18.06 2.56 24.30
C SER A 158 -16.61 2.07 24.15
N ASP A 159 -15.81 2.26 25.19
CA ASP A 159 -14.38 1.91 25.16
C ASP A 159 -14.16 0.40 24.94
N SER A 160 -15.05 -0.43 25.49
CA SER A 160 -14.96 -1.89 25.35
C SER A 160 -15.23 -2.36 23.92
N THR A 161 -16.24 -1.84 23.23
CA THR A 161 -16.52 -2.23 21.83
C THR A 161 -15.44 -1.75 20.88
N LEU A 162 -14.92 -0.55 21.12
CA LEU A 162 -13.87 0.04 20.29
C LEU A 162 -12.57 -0.76 20.39
N ARG A 163 -12.19 -1.21 21.60
CA ARG A 163 -11.07 -2.15 21.79
C ARG A 163 -11.28 -3.45 21.03
N VAL A 164 -12.48 -4.03 21.11
CA VAL A 164 -12.81 -5.26 20.37
C VAL A 164 -12.70 -5.03 18.87
N ALA A 165 -13.18 -3.90 18.34
CA ALA A 165 -13.14 -3.61 16.90
C ALA A 165 -11.72 -3.57 16.33
N PHE A 166 -10.73 -3.10 17.10
CA PHE A 166 -9.32 -3.04 16.68
C PHE A 166 -8.55 -4.37 16.81
N VAL A 167 -9.14 -5.39 17.44
CA VAL A 167 -8.51 -6.71 17.63
C VAL A 167 -8.84 -7.64 16.46
N GLN A 168 -7.84 -7.98 15.66
CA GLN A 168 -7.95 -8.96 14.58
C GLN A 168 -7.76 -10.40 15.09
N SER A 169 -8.33 -11.37 14.37
CA SER A 169 -8.12 -12.79 14.65
C SER A 169 -6.65 -13.21 14.52
N SER A 170 -5.95 -12.70 13.50
CA SER A 170 -4.54 -13.00 13.25
C SER A 170 -3.63 -12.58 14.42
N TYR A 171 -3.97 -11.50 15.11
CA TYR A 171 -3.25 -11.06 16.30
C TYR A 171 -3.38 -12.04 17.46
N LEU A 172 -4.59 -12.57 17.70
CA LEU A 172 -4.82 -13.56 18.74
C LEU A 172 -4.08 -14.87 18.46
N GLU A 173 -4.02 -15.29 17.18
CA GLU A 173 -3.25 -16.46 16.77
C GLU A 173 -1.76 -16.28 17.03
N ARG A 174 -1.20 -15.12 16.67
CA ARG A 174 0.21 -14.78 16.94
C ARG A 174 0.52 -14.74 18.44
N GLU A 175 -0.34 -14.11 19.24
CA GLU A 175 -0.18 -14.05 20.70
C GLU A 175 -0.24 -15.45 21.33
N ARG A 176 -1.13 -16.32 20.84
CA ARG A 176 -1.21 -17.71 21.29
C ARG A 176 0.08 -18.46 20.98
N GLN A 177 0.57 -18.38 19.74
CA GLN A 177 1.83 -19.01 19.33
C GLN A 177 3.01 -18.51 20.18
N GLN A 178 3.09 -17.21 20.42
CA GLN A 178 4.16 -16.63 21.23
C GLN A 178 4.12 -17.10 22.69
N ARG A 179 2.94 -17.30 23.28
CA ARG A 179 2.79 -17.87 24.64
C ARG A 179 3.20 -19.33 24.69
N GLU A 180 2.87 -20.10 23.66
CA GLU A 180 3.27 -21.51 23.52
C GLU A 180 4.79 -21.64 23.41
N GLU A 181 5.44 -20.81 22.59
CA GLU A 181 6.90 -20.76 22.45
C GLU A 181 7.62 -20.45 23.77
N LEU A 182 7.01 -19.60 24.60
CA LEU A 182 7.52 -19.23 25.92
C LEU A 182 7.22 -20.29 27.01
N GLY A 183 6.53 -21.38 26.66
CA GLY A 183 6.19 -22.46 27.60
C GLY A 183 5.10 -22.08 28.61
N MET A 184 4.34 -21.00 28.36
CA MET A 184 3.18 -20.61 29.17
C MET A 184 1.92 -21.36 28.71
N GLN A 185 1.96 -22.70 28.83
CA GLN A 185 0.82 -23.57 28.57
C GLN A 185 -0.09 -23.57 29.80
N SER A 186 -1.06 -22.67 29.86
CA SER A 186 -2.16 -22.79 30.81
C SER A 186 -3.47 -22.74 30.04
N ASP A 187 -4.16 -23.87 30.03
CA ASP A 187 -5.47 -24.14 29.40
C ASP A 187 -6.61 -23.22 29.91
N ASN A 188 -6.34 -22.26 30.79
CA ASN A 188 -7.29 -21.34 31.42
C ASN A 188 -6.95 -19.85 31.24
N ALA A 189 -5.89 -19.49 30.50
CA ALA A 189 -5.59 -18.09 30.23
C ALA A 189 -6.26 -17.64 28.94
N ASP A 190 -7.60 -17.60 28.95
CA ASP A 190 -8.34 -16.88 27.92
C ASP A 190 -7.69 -15.51 27.77
N ILE A 191 -7.29 -15.17 26.54
CA ILE A 191 -6.53 -13.96 26.23
C ILE A 191 -7.32 -12.69 26.65
N GLY A 192 -8.58 -12.83 27.07
CA GLY A 192 -9.47 -11.76 27.52
C GLY A 192 -9.88 -10.84 26.37
N LEU A 193 -9.43 -11.16 25.15
CA LEU A 193 -9.64 -10.42 23.94
C LEU A 193 -10.56 -11.23 23.03
N THR A 194 -11.67 -10.62 22.67
CA THR A 194 -12.60 -11.17 21.67
C THR A 194 -12.19 -10.66 20.28
N PRO A 195 -12.20 -11.51 19.24
CA PRO A 195 -11.95 -11.08 17.87
C PRO A 195 -13.11 -10.22 17.35
N ASN A 196 -12.81 -9.39 16.35
CA ASN A 196 -13.77 -8.47 15.75
C ASN A 196 -14.69 -9.08 14.66
N THR A 197 -14.72 -10.41 14.51
CA THR A 197 -15.44 -11.10 13.44
C THR A 197 -16.93 -10.75 13.42
N ASP A 198 -17.58 -10.78 14.57
CA ASP A 198 -19.02 -10.56 14.68
C ASP A 198 -19.41 -9.12 14.35
N LEU A 199 -18.61 -8.16 14.81
CA LEU A 199 -18.79 -6.74 14.52
C LEU A 199 -18.56 -6.47 13.03
N SER A 200 -17.52 -7.07 12.44
CA SER A 200 -17.22 -6.88 11.02
C SER A 200 -18.33 -7.42 10.11
N ALA A 201 -18.92 -8.57 10.46
CA ALA A 201 -20.04 -9.15 9.72
C ALA A 201 -21.30 -8.27 9.80
N ALA A 202 -21.61 -7.77 11.01
CA ALA A 202 -22.74 -6.86 11.20
C ALA A 202 -22.54 -5.53 10.45
N GLY A 203 -21.34 -4.95 10.51
CA GLY A 203 -21.00 -3.72 9.80
C GLY A 203 -21.06 -3.89 8.28
N TYR A 204 -20.57 -5.00 7.75
CA TYR A 204 -20.64 -5.32 6.32
C TYR A 204 -22.09 -5.43 5.83
N GLY A 205 -22.95 -6.14 6.59
CA GLY A 205 -24.38 -6.27 6.26
C GLY A 205 -25.09 -4.91 6.19
N LEU A 206 -24.84 -4.04 7.18
CA LEU A 206 -25.38 -2.69 7.21
C LEU A 206 -24.88 -1.87 6.02
N CYS A 207 -23.56 -1.83 5.81
CA CYS A 207 -22.93 -1.06 4.74
C CYS A 207 -23.45 -1.47 3.36
N LYS A 208 -23.53 -2.78 3.09
CA LYS A 208 -24.06 -3.32 1.84
C LYS A 208 -25.48 -2.83 1.57
N SER A 209 -26.36 -2.95 2.57
CA SER A 209 -27.77 -2.55 2.44
C SER A 209 -27.94 -1.03 2.26
N TYR A 210 -27.15 -0.23 2.97
CA TYR A 210 -27.24 1.24 2.93
C TYR A 210 -26.67 1.80 1.62
N VAL A 211 -25.51 1.31 1.20
CA VAL A 211 -24.88 1.72 -0.08
C VAL A 211 -25.83 1.41 -1.23
N GLN A 212 -26.42 0.21 -1.28
CA GLN A 212 -27.38 -0.14 -2.32
C GLN A 212 -28.57 0.83 -2.38
N LYS A 213 -29.18 1.12 -1.22
CA LYS A 213 -30.29 2.08 -1.12
C LYS A 213 -29.88 3.46 -1.62
N SER A 214 -28.73 3.97 -1.15
CA SER A 214 -28.24 5.30 -1.51
C SER A 214 -27.96 5.45 -3.02
N ILE A 215 -27.42 4.41 -3.66
CA ILE A 215 -27.15 4.41 -5.11
C ILE A 215 -28.46 4.43 -5.90
N VAL A 216 -29.45 3.61 -5.51
CA VAL A 216 -30.76 3.58 -6.17
C VAL A 216 -31.51 4.90 -6.02
N GLU A 217 -31.43 5.53 -4.84
CA GLU A 217 -32.01 6.85 -4.59
C GLU A 217 -31.32 7.95 -5.40
N THR A 218 -29.99 7.87 -5.56
CA THR A 218 -29.20 8.86 -6.31
C THR A 218 -29.36 8.67 -7.82
N PHE A 219 -29.47 7.42 -8.30
CA PHE A 219 -29.50 7.05 -9.70
C PHE A 219 -30.72 6.18 -10.04
N PRO A 220 -31.92 6.78 -10.17
CA PRO A 220 -33.15 6.01 -10.41
C PRO A 220 -33.23 5.33 -11.79
N LYS A 221 -32.44 5.79 -12.77
CA LYS A 221 -32.42 5.27 -14.14
C LYS A 221 -31.30 4.23 -14.37
N LEU A 222 -30.46 3.97 -13.38
CA LEU A 222 -29.33 3.06 -13.51
C LEU A 222 -29.81 1.60 -13.46
N PRO A 223 -29.33 0.71 -14.35
CA PRO A 223 -29.67 -0.70 -14.29
C PRO A 223 -29.02 -1.38 -13.08
N GLU A 224 -29.57 -2.54 -12.69
CA GLU A 224 -29.08 -3.31 -11.53
C GLU A 224 -27.59 -3.69 -11.64
N ASP A 225 -27.10 -3.95 -12.86
CA ASP A 225 -25.70 -4.28 -13.13
C ASP A 225 -24.76 -3.13 -12.73
N GLY A 226 -25.13 -1.90 -13.06
CA GLY A 226 -24.38 -0.70 -12.67
C GLY A 226 -24.44 -0.45 -11.16
N VAL A 227 -25.59 -0.72 -10.51
CA VAL A 227 -25.73 -0.60 -9.05
C VAL A 227 -24.80 -1.59 -8.35
N LYS A 228 -24.73 -2.84 -8.83
CA LYS A 228 -23.81 -3.87 -8.29
C LYS A 228 -22.35 -3.48 -8.49
N ALA A 229 -21.96 -3.03 -9.69
CA ALA A 229 -20.59 -2.59 -9.97
C ALA A 229 -20.14 -1.45 -9.02
N LEU A 230 -21.02 -0.46 -8.78
CA LEU A 230 -20.74 0.61 -7.83
C LEU A 230 -20.65 0.12 -6.38
N GLN A 231 -21.53 -0.81 -5.99
CA GLN A 231 -21.51 -1.43 -4.67
C GLN A 231 -20.20 -2.21 -4.45
N ASP A 232 -19.81 -3.03 -5.42
CA ASP A 232 -18.59 -3.85 -5.36
C ASP A 232 -17.33 -2.96 -5.33
N TYR A 233 -17.34 -1.85 -6.07
CA TYR A 233 -16.28 -0.85 -6.02
C TYR A 233 -16.14 -0.23 -4.63
N LEU A 234 -17.25 0.25 -4.05
CA LEU A 234 -17.24 0.86 -2.73
C LEU A 234 -16.87 -0.12 -1.61
N LEU A 235 -17.26 -1.38 -1.75
CA LEU A 235 -16.95 -2.45 -0.80
C LEU A 235 -15.61 -3.14 -1.10
N SER A 236 -14.86 -2.68 -2.10
CA SER A 236 -13.55 -3.24 -2.42
C SER A 236 -12.55 -3.01 -1.29
N HIS A 237 -11.66 -4.00 -1.07
CA HIS A 237 -10.65 -3.91 -0.01
C HIS A 237 -9.72 -2.70 -0.18
N SER A 238 -9.44 -2.28 -1.42
CA SER A 238 -8.57 -1.13 -1.70
C SER A 238 -9.18 0.19 -1.22
N VAL A 239 -10.45 0.45 -1.56
CA VAL A 239 -11.16 1.67 -1.14
C VAL A 239 -11.33 1.69 0.38
N LEU A 240 -11.74 0.57 0.97
CA LEU A 240 -11.94 0.47 2.42
C LEU A 240 -10.62 0.59 3.19
N SER A 241 -9.53 0.00 2.70
CA SER A 241 -8.18 0.14 3.27
C SER A 241 -7.70 1.59 3.24
N GLN A 242 -7.92 2.29 2.12
CA GLN A 242 -7.57 3.70 1.98
C GLN A 242 -8.35 4.58 2.98
N VAL A 243 -9.66 4.36 3.11
CA VAL A 243 -10.50 5.07 4.09
C VAL A 243 -10.01 4.80 5.51
N SER A 244 -9.82 3.53 5.86
CA SER A 244 -9.32 3.09 7.17
C SER A 244 -7.98 3.77 7.51
N SER A 245 -7.03 3.74 6.58
CA SER A 245 -5.73 4.40 6.72
C SER A 245 -5.85 5.91 6.91
N SER A 246 -6.73 6.57 6.15
CA SER A 246 -6.92 8.03 6.24
C SER A 246 -7.54 8.49 7.57
N ILE A 247 -8.38 7.66 8.19
CA ILE A 247 -8.97 7.92 9.51
C ILE A 247 -7.91 7.74 10.62
N GLY A 248 -6.86 6.96 10.36
CA GLY A 248 -5.75 6.71 11.27
C GLY A 248 -5.89 5.39 12.05
N THR A 249 -6.61 4.41 11.50
CA THR A 249 -6.75 3.09 12.14
C THR A 249 -5.43 2.31 12.12
N SER A 250 -4.57 2.53 11.12
CA SER A 250 -3.31 1.79 10.93
C SER A 250 -2.39 1.74 12.15
N ASP A 251 -2.46 2.75 13.02
CA ASP A 251 -1.63 2.87 14.22
C ASP A 251 -2.23 2.17 15.45
N LEU A 252 -3.56 1.95 15.45
CA LEU A 252 -4.33 1.40 16.57
C LEU A 252 -4.59 -0.10 16.44
N ILE A 253 -4.53 -0.63 15.22
CA ILE A 253 -4.90 -2.01 14.93
C ILE A 253 -3.92 -2.98 15.59
N MET A 254 -4.49 -3.99 16.24
CA MET A 254 -3.73 -5.14 16.72
C MET A 254 -3.78 -6.21 15.63
N CYS A 255 -2.70 -6.31 14.84
CA CYS A 255 -2.52 -7.27 13.76
C CYS A 255 -1.18 -8.01 13.85
N ALA A 256 -1.12 -9.22 13.29
CA ALA A 256 0.13 -9.97 13.20
C ALA A 256 1.05 -9.43 12.09
N ASP A 257 0.46 -8.98 10.99
CA ASP A 257 1.15 -8.52 9.79
C ASP A 257 1.51 -7.04 9.88
N PHE A 258 2.75 -6.67 9.52
CA PHE A 258 3.18 -5.28 9.49
C PHE A 258 4.11 -4.99 8.29
N PRO A 259 3.76 -4.07 7.37
CA PRO A 259 2.55 -3.22 7.35
C PRO A 259 1.24 -4.02 7.23
N PRO A 260 0.11 -3.50 7.73
CA PRO A 260 -1.17 -4.21 7.71
C PRO A 260 -1.63 -4.42 6.26
N GLU A 261 -2.18 -5.61 5.98
CA GLU A 261 -2.76 -5.93 4.68
C GLU A 261 -4.08 -5.17 4.45
N ASP A 262 -4.41 -4.86 3.20
CA ASP A 262 -5.65 -4.16 2.84
C ASP A 262 -6.91 -4.89 3.35
N SER A 263 -6.88 -6.22 3.35
CA SER A 263 -7.93 -7.08 3.90
C SER A 263 -8.17 -6.79 5.39
N THR A 264 -7.10 -6.68 6.18
CA THR A 264 -7.15 -6.41 7.62
C THR A 264 -7.68 -5.01 7.90
N LEU A 265 -7.22 -4.00 7.16
CA LEU A 265 -7.66 -2.62 7.29
C LEU A 265 -9.15 -2.45 6.96
N ALA A 266 -9.62 -3.13 5.91
CA ALA A 266 -11.02 -3.17 5.52
C ALA A 266 -11.89 -3.85 6.59
N ASN A 267 -11.43 -4.98 7.14
CA ASN A 267 -12.14 -5.71 8.20
C ASN A 267 -12.29 -4.86 9.47
N VAL A 268 -11.25 -4.13 9.87
CA VAL A 268 -11.32 -3.20 11.02
C VAL A 268 -12.33 -2.09 10.76
N LEU A 269 -12.32 -1.50 9.57
CA LEU A 269 -13.28 -0.45 9.22
C LEU A 269 -14.74 -0.96 9.33
N MET A 270 -14.99 -2.18 8.85
CA MET A 270 -16.30 -2.83 8.99
C MET A 270 -16.64 -3.11 10.46
N ALA A 271 -15.67 -3.56 11.26
CA ALA A 271 -15.86 -3.75 12.70
C ALA A 271 -16.18 -2.44 13.44
N LEU A 272 -15.58 -1.31 13.04
CA LEU A 272 -15.90 0.00 13.59
C LEU A 272 -17.33 0.43 13.28
N ILE A 273 -17.80 0.18 12.05
CA ILE A 273 -19.20 0.42 11.66
C ILE A 273 -20.14 -0.48 12.46
N GLY A 274 -19.79 -1.76 12.65
CA GLY A 274 -20.56 -2.69 13.48
C GLY A 274 -20.59 -2.31 14.96
N GLY A 275 -19.48 -1.80 15.50
CA GLY A 275 -19.41 -1.25 16.85
C GLY A 275 -20.28 0.00 17.01
N LEU A 276 -20.27 0.89 16.02
CA LEU A 276 -21.12 2.08 16.00
C LEU A 276 -22.61 1.71 15.92
N LEU A 277 -22.95 0.69 15.13
CA LEU A 277 -24.30 0.14 15.06
C LEU A 277 -24.77 -0.39 16.42
N LYS A 278 -23.89 -1.06 17.16
CA LYS A 278 -24.18 -1.61 18.49
C LYS A 278 -24.39 -0.52 19.55
N ASP A 279 -23.57 0.54 19.52
CA ASP A 279 -23.54 1.55 20.59
C ASP A 279 -24.42 2.78 20.32
N CYS A 280 -24.42 3.29 19.09
CA CYS A 280 -25.09 4.55 18.70
C CYS A 280 -26.32 4.34 17.81
N GLY A 281 -26.59 3.10 17.37
CA GLY A 281 -27.74 2.75 16.55
C GLY A 281 -27.55 2.95 15.05
N ILE A 282 -28.60 2.63 14.29
CA ILE A 282 -28.55 2.51 12.82
C ILE A 282 -28.36 3.88 12.15
N GLU A 283 -29.08 4.90 12.59
CA GLU A 283 -29.06 6.22 11.94
C GLU A 283 -27.66 6.82 11.95
N ARG A 284 -26.97 6.76 13.10
CA ARG A 284 -25.63 7.31 13.22
C ARG A 284 -24.60 6.52 12.41
N ALA A 285 -24.72 5.20 12.38
CA ALA A 285 -23.87 4.36 11.55
C ALA A 285 -24.06 4.62 10.04
N GLN A 286 -25.29 4.91 9.60
CA GLN A 286 -25.57 5.31 8.22
C GLN A 286 -24.96 6.66 7.86
N LEU A 287 -24.97 7.64 8.77
CA LEU A 287 -24.30 8.91 8.56
C LEU A 287 -22.79 8.74 8.41
N PHE A 288 -22.18 7.89 9.24
CA PHE A 288 -20.77 7.55 9.11
C PHE A 288 -20.45 6.93 7.73
N ILE A 289 -21.26 5.95 7.28
CA ILE A 289 -21.08 5.33 5.95
C ILE A 289 -21.22 6.38 4.84
N ARG A 290 -22.19 7.29 4.94
CA ARG A 290 -22.37 8.36 3.96
C ARG A 290 -21.16 9.28 3.89
N ASP A 291 -20.65 9.72 5.04
CA ASP A 291 -19.61 10.74 5.10
C ASP A 291 -18.23 10.19 4.72
N PHE A 292 -17.95 8.90 4.97
CA PHE A 292 -16.65 8.29 4.67
C PHE A 292 -16.61 7.40 3.42
N ILE A 293 -17.66 6.61 3.17
CA ILE A 293 -17.67 5.61 2.09
C ILE A 293 -18.29 6.21 0.82
N LEU A 294 -19.47 6.83 0.90
CA LEU A 294 -20.10 7.42 -0.30
C LEU A 294 -19.32 8.59 -0.87
N THR A 295 -18.58 9.33 -0.05
CA THR A 295 -17.71 10.42 -0.50
C THR A 295 -16.58 9.93 -1.42
N GLN A 296 -16.23 8.65 -1.40
CA GLN A 296 -15.24 8.07 -2.31
C GLN A 296 -15.72 7.98 -3.77
N LEU A 297 -17.01 8.14 -4.03
CA LEU A 297 -17.56 8.25 -5.39
C LEU A 297 -17.47 9.66 -5.95
N ILE A 298 -17.19 10.67 -5.13
CA ILE A 298 -17.10 12.05 -5.60
C ILE A 298 -15.86 12.18 -6.50
N GLY A 299 -16.06 12.75 -7.70
CA GLY A 299 -15.00 12.96 -8.68
C GLY A 299 -14.63 11.72 -9.49
N LYS A 300 -15.27 10.56 -9.26
CA LYS A 300 -15.12 9.37 -10.10
C LYS A 300 -16.26 9.27 -11.09
N ASP A 301 -15.94 8.90 -12.32
CA ASP A 301 -16.95 8.63 -13.34
C ASP A 301 -17.55 7.23 -13.10
N VAL A 302 -18.88 7.17 -12.99
CA VAL A 302 -19.61 5.90 -12.80
C VAL A 302 -19.35 4.95 -13.96
N CYS A 303 -19.17 5.49 -15.17
CA CYS A 303 -18.91 4.69 -16.35
C CYS A 303 -17.46 4.23 -16.49
N GLU A 304 -16.53 4.74 -15.67
CA GLU A 304 -15.18 4.16 -15.54
C GLU A 304 -15.19 3.01 -14.53
N LEU A 305 -16.03 3.10 -13.50
CA LEU A 305 -16.17 2.06 -12.48
C LEU A 305 -16.96 0.84 -12.99
N TRP A 306 -17.92 1.09 -13.89
CA TRP A 306 -18.72 0.06 -14.52
C TRP A 306 -18.29 -0.12 -15.97
N GLU A 307 -17.49 -1.16 -16.22
CA GLU A 307 -17.13 -1.58 -17.57
C GLU A 307 -18.34 -2.23 -18.25
N ILE A 308 -18.77 -1.64 -19.37
CA ILE A 308 -19.86 -2.16 -20.20
C ILE A 308 -19.21 -2.90 -21.38
N ASP A 309 -19.33 -4.22 -21.37
CA ASP A 309 -19.02 -5.07 -22.52
C ASP A 309 -19.97 -4.71 -23.68
N ASP A 310 -19.40 -4.53 -24.88
CA ASP A 310 -20.11 -4.24 -26.14
C ASP A 310 -21.22 -3.16 -26.02
N PRO A 311 -20.86 -1.86 -25.98
CA PRO A 311 -21.84 -0.78 -25.72
C PRO A 311 -22.90 -0.64 -26.81
N HIS A 312 -22.62 -1.07 -28.04
CA HIS A 312 -23.58 -1.05 -29.16
C HIS A 312 -24.76 -1.99 -28.90
N ASP A 313 -24.48 -3.23 -28.49
CA ASP A 313 -25.52 -4.23 -28.23
C ASP A 313 -26.34 -3.86 -27.01
N ARG A 314 -25.66 -3.33 -25.97
CA ARG A 314 -26.35 -2.82 -24.78
C ARG A 314 -27.27 -1.65 -25.11
N LEU A 315 -26.82 -0.71 -25.95
CA LEU A 315 -27.65 0.40 -26.42
C LEU A 315 -28.85 -0.10 -27.23
N ALA A 316 -28.64 -1.07 -28.14
CA ALA A 316 -29.71 -1.66 -28.93
C ALA A 316 -30.78 -2.32 -28.03
N ALA A 317 -30.37 -3.08 -27.01
CA ALA A 317 -31.28 -3.69 -26.04
C ALA A 317 -32.07 -2.64 -25.25
N VAL A 318 -31.42 -1.55 -24.79
CA VAL A 318 -32.10 -0.46 -24.08
C VAL A 318 -33.11 0.25 -24.98
N LEU A 319 -32.76 0.51 -26.25
CA LEU A 319 -33.67 1.12 -27.21
C LEU A 319 -34.88 0.23 -27.52
N GLN A 320 -34.65 -1.07 -27.72
CA GLN A 320 -35.72 -2.06 -27.92
C GLN A 320 -36.66 -2.12 -26.72
N ASN A 321 -36.13 -2.17 -25.49
CA ASN A 321 -36.93 -2.16 -24.27
C ASN A 321 -37.76 -0.88 -24.12
N SER A 322 -37.24 0.25 -24.63
CA SER A 322 -37.95 1.53 -24.65
C SER A 322 -38.91 1.70 -25.85
N GLY A 323 -38.98 0.72 -26.77
CA GLY A 323 -39.82 0.76 -27.97
C GLY A 323 -39.34 1.74 -29.05
N ARG A 324 -38.05 2.10 -29.07
CA ARG A 324 -37.46 3.03 -30.05
C ARG A 324 -36.80 2.29 -31.22
N ALA A 325 -36.65 2.96 -32.36
CA ALA A 325 -35.91 2.42 -33.50
C ALA A 325 -34.42 2.20 -33.15
N PRO A 326 -33.73 1.27 -33.84
CA PRO A 326 -32.30 1.04 -33.66
C PRO A 326 -31.48 2.31 -33.93
N ALA A 327 -30.33 2.43 -33.27
CA ALA A 327 -29.45 3.58 -33.42
C ALA A 327 -28.73 3.59 -34.78
N GLU A 328 -28.82 4.71 -35.50
CA GLU A 328 -28.06 5.00 -36.71
C GLU A 328 -26.84 5.86 -36.38
N ALA A 329 -25.64 5.40 -36.75
CA ALA A 329 -24.41 6.17 -36.64
C ALA A 329 -24.20 7.06 -37.85
N ARG A 330 -23.87 8.34 -37.62
CA ARG A 330 -23.54 9.32 -38.66
C ARG A 330 -22.27 10.08 -38.31
N LEU A 331 -21.40 10.25 -39.30
CA LEU A 331 -20.22 11.10 -39.17
C LEU A 331 -20.66 12.57 -39.13
N LEU A 332 -20.31 13.27 -38.05
CA LEU A 332 -20.62 14.69 -37.87
C LEU A 332 -19.52 15.57 -38.49
N TRP A 333 -18.27 15.27 -38.13
CA TRP A 333 -17.09 15.94 -38.67
C TRP A 333 -15.88 15.00 -38.61
N GLU A 334 -14.94 15.21 -39.52
CA GLU A 334 -13.64 14.54 -39.53
C GLU A 334 -12.52 15.56 -39.67
N SER A 335 -11.40 15.31 -39.00
CA SER A 335 -10.18 16.12 -39.08
C SER A 335 -8.97 15.22 -39.30
N GLY A 336 -8.06 15.63 -40.18
CA GLY A 336 -6.79 14.92 -40.35
C GLY A 336 -6.90 13.48 -40.83
N ARG A 337 -7.89 13.13 -41.67
CA ARG A 337 -8.20 11.74 -42.10
C ARG A 337 -7.01 10.90 -42.56
N ASN A 338 -5.99 11.53 -43.17
CA ASN A 338 -4.79 10.85 -43.67
C ASN A 338 -3.53 11.14 -42.82
N THR A 339 -3.72 11.55 -41.57
CA THR A 339 -2.64 11.84 -40.63
C THR A 339 -2.64 10.82 -39.49
N LEU A 340 -1.53 10.72 -38.78
CA LEU A 340 -1.42 9.85 -37.60
C LEU A 340 -2.39 10.26 -36.48
N GLU A 341 -2.72 11.54 -36.40
CA GLU A 341 -3.62 12.13 -35.39
C GLU A 341 -5.00 12.42 -36.01
N ALA A 342 -5.51 11.49 -36.83
CA ALA A 342 -6.85 11.58 -37.36
C ALA A 342 -7.88 11.58 -36.22
N THR A 343 -8.90 12.44 -36.32
CA THR A 343 -9.99 12.52 -35.35
C THR A 343 -11.32 12.47 -36.08
N PHE A 344 -12.16 11.51 -35.71
CA PHE A 344 -13.50 11.34 -36.26
C PHE A 344 -14.54 11.56 -35.16
N CYS A 345 -15.54 12.41 -35.41
CA CYS A 345 -16.64 12.61 -34.49
C CYS A 345 -17.92 11.99 -35.05
N VAL A 346 -18.46 11.03 -34.33
CA VAL A 346 -19.65 10.28 -34.73
C VAL A 346 -20.80 10.61 -33.78
N GLY A 347 -21.97 10.87 -34.36
CA GLY A 347 -23.23 11.05 -33.64
C GLY A 347 -24.15 9.85 -33.85
N LEU A 348 -24.82 9.41 -32.79
CA LEU A 348 -25.86 8.40 -32.82
C LEU A 348 -27.24 9.05 -32.82
N TYR A 349 -28.11 8.57 -33.70
CA TYR A 349 -29.49 9.03 -33.84
C TYR A 349 -30.46 7.85 -33.76
N SER A 350 -31.64 8.05 -33.19
CA SER A 350 -32.76 7.09 -33.24
C SER A 350 -34.01 7.88 -33.59
N ASP A 351 -34.75 7.46 -34.61
CA ASP A 351 -35.94 8.18 -35.12
C ASP A 351 -35.68 9.68 -35.41
N LYS A 352 -34.49 9.99 -35.97
CA LYS A 352 -33.99 11.35 -36.22
C LYS A 352 -33.75 12.19 -34.96
N GLN A 353 -33.89 11.61 -33.76
CA GLN A 353 -33.53 12.25 -32.49
C GLN A 353 -32.08 11.94 -32.14
N PHE A 354 -31.36 12.94 -31.68
CA PHE A 354 -29.97 12.81 -31.27
C PHE A 354 -29.86 12.10 -29.91
N LEU A 355 -29.03 11.07 -29.82
CA LEU A 355 -28.76 10.33 -28.59
C LEU A 355 -27.47 10.82 -27.92
N GLY A 356 -26.35 10.74 -28.63
CA GLY A 356 -25.01 10.96 -28.11
C GLY A 356 -23.99 11.20 -29.21
N CYS A 357 -22.86 11.81 -28.86
CA CYS A 357 -21.73 11.96 -29.77
C CYS A 357 -20.41 11.78 -29.05
N SER A 358 -19.40 11.34 -29.77
CA SER A 358 -18.04 11.32 -29.27
C SER A 358 -17.03 11.41 -30.40
N ALA A 359 -15.82 11.83 -30.07
CA ALA A 359 -14.68 11.78 -30.96
C ALA A 359 -13.82 10.54 -30.67
N GLY A 360 -13.20 9.99 -31.70
CA GLY A 360 -12.25 8.90 -31.60
C GLY A 360 -11.20 8.93 -32.71
N GLU A 361 -10.12 8.19 -32.51
CA GLU A 361 -8.99 8.08 -33.44
C GLU A 361 -9.37 7.35 -34.74
N THR A 362 -10.27 6.37 -34.61
CA THR A 362 -10.80 5.59 -35.73
C THR A 362 -12.33 5.64 -35.73
N LEU A 363 -12.95 5.39 -36.88
CA LEU A 363 -14.41 5.37 -37.01
C LEU A 363 -15.06 4.34 -36.06
N THR A 364 -14.42 3.18 -35.86
CA THR A 364 -14.93 2.14 -34.96
C THR A 364 -14.85 2.54 -33.49
N VAL A 365 -13.75 3.18 -33.08
CA VAL A 365 -13.61 3.69 -31.71
C VAL A 365 -14.57 4.85 -31.48
N ALA A 366 -14.72 5.76 -32.44
CA ALA A 366 -15.65 6.88 -32.35
C ALA A 366 -17.13 6.42 -32.26
N THR A 367 -17.52 5.37 -33.00
CA THR A 367 -18.88 4.80 -32.89
C THR A 367 -19.10 4.14 -31.53
N GLU A 368 -18.13 3.36 -31.03
CA GLU A 368 -18.19 2.72 -29.72
C GLU A 368 -18.27 3.73 -28.57
N MET A 369 -17.43 4.77 -28.60
CA MET A 369 -17.47 5.84 -27.62
C MET A 369 -18.76 6.66 -27.71
N ALA A 370 -19.34 6.83 -28.90
CA ALA A 370 -20.62 7.51 -29.07
C ALA A 370 -21.77 6.69 -28.47
N ALA A 371 -21.69 5.36 -28.55
CA ALA A 371 -22.63 4.45 -27.88
C ALA A 371 -22.51 4.56 -26.35
N ARG A 372 -21.29 4.65 -25.81
CA ARG A 372 -21.06 4.91 -24.38
C ARG A 372 -21.65 6.26 -23.94
N ASP A 373 -21.47 7.32 -24.71
CA ASP A 373 -22.06 8.64 -24.42
C ASP A 373 -23.60 8.61 -24.47
N ALA A 374 -24.18 7.90 -25.46
CA ALA A 374 -25.62 7.70 -25.54
C ALA A 374 -26.16 6.97 -24.29
N LEU A 375 -25.50 5.89 -23.85
CA LEU A 375 -25.87 5.18 -22.62
C LEU A 375 -25.75 6.07 -21.37
N ARG A 376 -24.65 6.84 -21.24
CA ARG A 376 -24.45 7.80 -20.15
C ARG A 376 -25.62 8.76 -20.03
N ARG A 377 -26.08 9.34 -21.15
CA ARG A 377 -27.20 10.27 -21.19
C ARG A 377 -28.54 9.59 -20.87
N LEU A 378 -28.78 8.39 -21.39
CA LEU A 378 -29.98 7.61 -21.10
C LEU A 378 -30.11 7.29 -19.60
N PHE A 379 -29.02 6.92 -18.96
CA PHE A 379 -28.98 6.65 -17.52
C PHE A 379 -28.91 7.92 -16.64
N GLY A 380 -28.80 9.11 -17.23
CA GLY A 380 -28.67 10.37 -16.48
C GLY A 380 -27.33 10.52 -15.76
N LEU A 381 -26.28 9.89 -16.27
CA LEU A 381 -24.91 9.94 -15.76
C LEU A 381 -24.06 11.04 -16.43
N SER A 382 -24.69 11.98 -17.12
CA SER A 382 -23.99 13.12 -17.75
C SER A 382 -23.23 13.95 -16.71
N LEU A 383 -22.15 14.59 -17.14
CA LEU A 383 -21.33 15.46 -16.30
C LEU A 383 -22.14 16.63 -15.72
N ASP A 384 -23.17 17.08 -16.43
CA ASP A 384 -24.05 18.18 -16.04
C ASP A 384 -25.05 17.83 -14.92
N ARG A 385 -24.86 16.69 -14.25
CA ARG A 385 -25.78 16.23 -13.19
C ARG A 385 -25.67 17.10 -11.94
N ASN A 386 -26.77 17.12 -11.18
CA ASN A 386 -26.73 17.66 -9.83
C ASN A 386 -25.77 16.85 -8.96
N ALA A 387 -25.05 17.56 -8.08
CA ALA A 387 -24.20 16.92 -7.09
C ALA A 387 -25.01 15.94 -6.23
N MET A 388 -24.37 14.83 -5.82
CA MET A 388 -25.00 13.87 -4.93
C MET A 388 -25.47 14.59 -3.66
N PRO A 389 -26.75 14.41 -3.23
CA PRO A 389 -27.26 15.06 -2.03
C PRO A 389 -26.67 14.39 -0.79
N LEU A 390 -25.50 14.86 -0.37
CA LEU A 390 -24.84 14.43 0.87
C LEU A 390 -25.39 15.16 2.10
N ALA A 391 -26.23 16.18 1.90
CA ALA A 391 -26.84 16.94 2.98
C ALA A 391 -27.79 16.05 3.81
N LEU A 392 -27.71 16.19 5.13
CA LEU A 392 -28.68 15.62 6.06
C LEU A 392 -30.09 16.10 5.67
N ARG A 393 -30.97 15.18 5.27
CA ARG A 393 -32.41 15.41 5.37
C ARG A 393 -32.72 15.51 6.87
N HIS A 394 -32.60 16.72 7.41
CA HIS A 394 -33.05 16.99 8.78
C HIS A 394 -34.54 16.68 8.83
N GLY A 395 -34.90 15.65 9.60
CA GLY A 395 -36.27 15.34 10.01
C GLY A 395 -37.30 15.22 8.89
N GLN A 396 -37.60 14.00 8.48
CA GLN A 396 -39.03 13.66 8.40
C GLN A 396 -39.53 13.58 9.84
N GLY A 397 -39.78 14.76 10.43
CA GLY A 397 -40.66 14.83 11.59
C GLY A 397 -41.95 14.13 11.17
N THR A 398 -42.37 13.16 11.96
CA THR A 398 -43.70 12.56 11.92
C THR A 398 -44.75 13.66 11.75
N GLN A 399 -45.17 13.93 10.51
CA GLN A 399 -46.46 14.57 10.28
C GLN A 399 -47.48 13.47 10.53
N THR A 400 -47.77 13.25 11.81
CA THR A 400 -49.06 12.72 12.22
C THR A 400 -50.09 13.70 11.69
N ASN A 401 -50.70 13.39 10.55
CA ASN A 401 -51.88 14.06 10.07
C ASN A 401 -53.02 13.78 11.06
N SER A 402 -53.10 14.59 12.09
CA SER A 402 -54.25 14.72 12.96
C SER A 402 -54.91 16.08 12.72
N VAL A 403 -56.06 16.03 12.05
CA VAL A 403 -57.23 16.90 12.25
C VAL A 403 -57.10 18.37 11.80
N ALA A 404 -57.88 18.76 10.77
CA ALA A 404 -59.02 19.69 10.89
C ALA A 404 -59.44 20.31 9.54
N ALA A 405 -60.76 20.51 9.39
CA ALA A 405 -61.50 21.38 8.45
C ALA A 405 -61.55 20.90 6.98
N LEU A 406 -62.71 20.77 6.32
CA LEU A 406 -64.09 21.22 6.54
C LEU A 406 -65.05 20.26 5.80
#